data_AF-A0A8T9AVY5-F1
#
_entry.id   AF-A0A8T9AVY5-F1
#
_cell.length_a   1.000
_cell.length_b   1.000
_cell.length_c   1.000
_cell.angle_alpha   90.00
_cell.angle_beta   90.00
_cell.angle_gamma   90.00
#
_symmetry.space_group_name_H-M   'P 1'
#
loop_
_entity.id
_entity.type
_entity.pdbx_description
1 polymer ?
#
loop_
_entity_poly.entity_id
_entity_poly.type
_entity_poly.pdbx_seq_one_letter_code
_entity_poly.pdbx_strand_id
1 'polypeptide(L)'
;MVVGADGCKAGWITVRCEPGSVPSAEIFASFAALLAATPGDAIVTVDMPIGLPEFSSKGGRGPETLVRPLLGARQSSVFSIPSRAALYADTSDFTTADAWYAAHRRASEVARATSDPPRGVSIQAFGIFSKIREIDALLIARPDLRGRVFESHPEVAFCRLNGDRAMLLPKKIKG
;
A
#
# COMPACT_ATOMS: atom_id res chain seq x y z
N MET A 1 -13.22 11.85 12.61
CA MET A 1 -13.44 10.49 12.08
C MET A 1 -12.14 9.92 11.49
N VAL A 2 -11.91 8.61 11.64
CA VAL A 2 -10.85 7.87 10.93
C VAL A 2 -11.50 6.81 10.04
N VAL A 3 -11.03 6.70 8.80
CA VAL A 3 -11.48 5.70 7.81
C VAL A 3 -10.29 4.86 7.39
N GLY A 4 -10.32 3.57 7.71
CA GLY A 4 -9.34 2.61 7.19
C GLY A 4 -9.74 2.15 5.79
N ALA A 5 -8.78 2.02 4.87
CA ALA A 5 -9.01 1.62 3.50
C ALA A 5 -8.01 0.54 3.03
N ASP A 6 -8.49 -0.39 2.21
CA ASP A 6 -7.67 -1.42 1.57
C ASP A 6 -8.18 -1.71 0.14
N GLY A 7 -7.29 -2.18 -0.72
CA GLY A 7 -7.61 -2.58 -2.09
C GLY A 7 -8.31 -3.92 -2.14
N CYS A 8 -9.39 -4.02 -2.91
CA CYS A 8 -10.08 -5.28 -3.15
C CYS A 8 -10.42 -5.46 -4.64
N LYS A 9 -10.87 -6.66 -5.02
CA LYS A 9 -11.22 -6.96 -6.42
C LYS A 9 -12.31 -6.04 -6.99
N ALA A 10 -13.21 -5.54 -6.14
CA ALA A 10 -14.29 -4.64 -6.51
C ALA A 10 -13.91 -3.16 -6.43
N GLY A 11 -12.67 -2.82 -6.07
CA GLY A 11 -12.21 -1.45 -5.91
C GLY A 11 -11.50 -1.24 -4.58
N TRP A 12 -12.15 -0.56 -3.65
CA TRP A 12 -11.63 -0.14 -2.35
C TRP A 12 -12.65 -0.46 -1.27
N ILE A 13 -12.26 -1.27 -0.30
CA ILE A 13 -13.06 -1.48 0.91
C ILE A 13 -12.64 -0.46 1.96
N THR A 14 -13.62 0.11 2.65
CA THR A 14 -13.40 0.98 3.79
C THR A 14 -14.03 0.41 5.04
N VAL A 15 -13.44 0.73 6.18
CA VAL A 15 -14.03 0.55 7.51
C VAL A 15 -14.02 1.89 8.22
N ARG A 16 -15.21 2.32 8.65
CA ARG A 16 -15.40 3.54 9.43
C ARG A 16 -15.74 3.15 10.85
N CYS A 17 -15.09 3.78 11.82
CA CYS A 17 -15.36 3.56 13.22
C CYS A 17 -15.48 4.92 13.92
N GLU A 18 -16.71 5.27 14.29
CA GLU A 18 -16.94 6.37 15.21
C GLU A 18 -16.83 5.87 16.66
N PRO A 19 -16.32 6.69 17.59
CA PRO A 19 -16.23 6.31 18.99
C PRO A 19 -17.58 5.80 19.53
N GLY A 20 -17.57 4.59 20.11
CA GLY A 20 -18.76 3.97 20.70
C GLY A 20 -19.77 3.38 19.70
N SER A 21 -19.48 3.41 18.40
CA SER A 21 -20.35 2.83 17.36
C SER A 21 -19.82 1.51 16.82
N VAL A 22 -20.72 0.70 16.26
CA VAL A 22 -20.33 -0.51 15.51
C VAL A 22 -19.63 -0.07 14.21
N PRO A 23 -18.47 -0.66 13.85
CA PRO A 23 -17.80 -0.35 12.61
C PRO A 23 -18.69 -0.65 11.40
N SER A 24 -18.72 0.25 10.42
CA SER A 24 -19.43 0.06 9.15
C SER A 24 -18.44 -0.14 8.01
N ALA A 25 -18.76 -1.03 7.07
CA ALA A 25 -17.93 -1.29 5.89
C ALA A 25 -18.65 -0.90 4.59
N GLU A 26 -17.91 -0.33 3.65
CA GLU A 26 -18.43 0.11 2.36
C GLU A 26 -17.40 -0.13 1.24
N ILE A 27 -17.86 -0.44 0.03
CA ILE A 27 -17.01 -0.68 -1.14
C ILE A 27 -17.19 0.45 -2.15
N PHE A 28 -16.08 1.01 -2.62
CA PHE A 28 -16.03 2.03 -3.66
C PHE A 28 -15.30 1.52 -4.89
N ALA A 29 -15.76 1.87 -6.09
CA ALA A 29 -15.11 1.47 -7.33
C ALA A 29 -13.71 2.10 -7.50
N SER A 30 -13.49 3.29 -6.95
CA SER A 30 -12.23 4.04 -7.03
C SER A 30 -11.90 4.75 -5.71
N PHE A 31 -10.62 5.07 -5.51
CA PHE A 31 -10.11 5.83 -4.38
C PHE A 31 -10.64 7.27 -4.41
N ALA A 32 -10.83 7.83 -5.61
CA ALA A 32 -11.49 9.12 -5.77
C ALA A 32 -12.95 9.09 -5.29
N ALA A 33 -13.71 8.04 -5.61
CA ALA A 33 -15.08 7.86 -5.13
C ALA A 33 -15.13 7.72 -3.60
N LEU A 34 -14.20 6.96 -3.02
CA LEU A 34 -14.02 6.85 -1.57
C LEU A 34 -13.83 8.23 -0.91
N LEU A 35 -12.92 9.04 -1.44
CA LEU A 35 -12.62 10.36 -0.87
C LEU A 35 -13.79 11.33 -1.02
N ALA A 36 -14.53 11.26 -2.14
CA ALA A 36 -15.73 12.05 -2.36
C ALA A 36 -16.87 11.67 -1.40
N ALA A 37 -16.98 10.39 -1.05
CA ALA A 37 -17.97 9.87 -0.09
C ALA A 37 -17.54 10.01 1.38
N THR A 38 -16.41 10.67 1.65
CA THR A 38 -15.89 10.82 3.00
C THR A 38 -15.74 12.31 3.35
N PRO A 39 -16.27 12.79 4.50
CA PRO A 39 -16.16 14.18 4.97
C PRO A 39 -14.76 14.77 4.84
N GLY A 40 -14.65 16.02 4.39
CA GLY A 40 -13.38 16.69 4.06
C GLY A 40 -12.34 16.74 5.18
N ASP A 41 -12.76 16.60 6.43
CA ASP A 41 -11.94 16.61 7.66
C ASP A 41 -11.60 15.21 8.19
N ALA A 42 -12.14 14.15 7.60
CA ALA A 42 -11.92 12.78 8.06
C ALA A 42 -10.55 12.25 7.64
N ILE A 43 -9.79 11.69 8.56
CA ILE A 43 -8.49 11.08 8.24
C ILE A 43 -8.71 9.75 7.54
N VAL A 44 -8.07 9.54 6.38
CA VAL A 44 -8.12 8.27 5.64
C VAL A 44 -6.76 7.59 5.77
N THR A 45 -6.75 6.40 6.37
CA THR A 45 -5.55 5.58 6.50
C THR A 45 -5.64 4.42 5.52
N VAL A 46 -4.57 4.15 4.77
CA VAL A 46 -4.57 3.16 3.69
C VAL A 46 -3.38 2.22 3.78
N ASP A 47 -3.58 0.91 3.64
CA ASP A 47 -2.50 -0.11 3.66
C ASP A 47 -1.73 -0.17 2.33
N MET A 48 -1.39 1.00 1.78
CA MET A 48 -0.63 1.14 0.55
C MET A 48 0.47 2.18 0.73
N PRO A 49 1.62 1.97 0.07
CA PRO A 49 2.74 2.91 0.14
C PRO A 49 2.39 4.24 -0.52
N ILE A 50 2.79 5.34 0.13
CA ILE A 50 2.61 6.72 -0.35
C ILE A 50 3.97 7.40 -0.51
N GLY A 51 4.19 8.07 -1.64
CA GLY A 51 5.45 8.77 -1.91
C GLY A 51 6.51 7.80 -2.44
N LEU A 52 6.37 7.42 -3.70
CA LEU A 52 7.26 6.48 -4.38
C LEU A 52 8.64 7.09 -4.61
N PRO A 53 9.73 6.34 -4.37
CA PRO A 53 11.07 6.83 -4.62
C PRO A 53 11.40 6.79 -6.12
N GLU A 54 12.31 7.63 -6.56
CA GLU A 54 12.91 7.49 -7.90
C GLU A 54 13.95 6.37 -7.94
N PHE A 55 14.64 6.15 -6.81
CA PHE A 55 15.63 5.09 -6.64
C PHE A 55 15.46 4.41 -5.28
N SER A 56 15.33 3.07 -5.27
CA SER A 56 15.09 2.30 -4.05
C SER A 56 16.40 1.80 -3.44
N SER A 57 16.74 2.24 -2.23
CA SER A 57 17.92 1.77 -1.49
C SER A 57 17.57 0.70 -0.45
N LYS A 58 18.60 0.02 0.08
CA LYS A 58 18.47 -0.90 1.22
C LYS A 58 17.82 -0.18 2.41
N GLY A 59 16.72 -0.73 2.90
CA GLY A 59 15.95 -0.17 4.03
C GLY A 59 14.55 0.31 3.62
N GLY A 60 14.39 0.76 2.38
CA GLY A 60 13.14 1.36 1.88
C GLY A 60 13.09 2.87 2.13
N ARG A 61 11.88 3.44 2.13
CA ARG A 61 11.68 4.86 2.42
C ARG A 61 11.66 5.10 3.94
N GLY A 62 11.33 6.33 4.33
CA GLY A 62 11.17 6.73 5.73
C GLY A 62 10.25 5.80 6.52
N PRO A 63 8.99 5.56 6.08
CA PRO A 63 8.07 4.67 6.77
C PRO A 63 8.63 3.27 7.02
N GLU A 64 9.18 2.61 5.99
CA GLU A 64 9.73 1.25 6.15
C GLU A 64 10.89 1.22 7.14
N THR A 65 11.77 2.22 7.10
CA THR A 65 12.92 2.32 8.01
C THR A 65 12.49 2.52 9.46
N LEU A 66 11.43 3.29 9.70
CA LEU A 66 10.88 3.53 11.04
C LEU A 66 10.09 2.34 11.59
N VAL A 67 9.40 1.62 10.71
CA VAL A 67 8.51 0.51 11.11
C VAL A 67 9.26 -0.79 11.36
N ARG A 68 10.26 -1.12 10.53
CA ARG A 68 11.01 -2.38 10.63
C ARG A 68 11.53 -2.67 12.07
N PRO A 69 12.19 -1.73 12.78
CA PRO A 69 12.66 -1.98 14.14
C PRO A 69 11.57 -2.42 15.12
N LEU A 70 10.33 -1.94 14.94
CA LEU A 70 9.20 -2.23 15.83
C LEU A 70 8.64 -3.66 15.68
N LEU A 71 8.97 -4.34 14.58
CA LEU A 71 8.36 -5.63 14.23
C LEU A 71 9.26 -6.84 14.51
N GLY A 72 10.52 -6.64 14.93
CA GLY A 72 11.46 -7.72 15.23
C GLY A 72 11.56 -8.75 14.09
N ALA A 73 11.25 -10.02 14.38
CA ALA A 73 11.27 -11.10 13.38
C ALA A 73 10.31 -10.88 12.19
N ARG A 74 9.32 -9.99 12.31
CA ARG A 74 8.33 -9.68 11.26
C ARG A 74 8.69 -8.49 10.39
N GLN A 75 9.93 -8.01 10.45
CA GLN A 75 10.47 -6.96 9.56
C GLN A 75 10.26 -7.23 8.07
N SER A 76 10.24 -8.49 7.66
CA SER A 76 10.00 -8.90 6.27
C SER A 76 8.54 -8.74 5.81
N SER A 77 7.60 -8.55 6.74
CA SER A 77 6.19 -8.27 6.41
C SER A 77 6.00 -6.85 5.85
N VAL A 78 6.95 -5.94 6.11
CA VAL A 78 6.97 -4.60 5.52
C VAL A 78 7.56 -4.69 4.12
N PHE A 79 6.69 -4.56 3.13
CA PHE A 79 7.09 -4.56 1.75
C PHE A 79 7.85 -3.27 1.40
N SER A 80 9.00 -3.40 0.72
CA SER A 80 9.70 -2.24 0.15
C SER A 80 9.17 -1.98 -1.24
N ILE A 81 8.53 -0.83 -1.42
CA ILE A 81 7.98 -0.42 -2.71
C ILE A 81 9.13 -0.19 -3.74
N PRO A 82 8.98 -0.65 -5.01
CA PRO A 82 9.95 -0.34 -6.05
C PRO A 82 9.80 1.13 -6.47
N SER A 83 10.68 1.57 -7.36
CA SER A 83 10.66 2.95 -7.86
C SER A 83 9.35 3.30 -8.57
N ARG A 84 9.05 4.60 -8.64
CA ARG A 84 7.95 5.12 -9.47
C ARG A 84 8.09 4.63 -10.92
N ALA A 85 9.30 4.66 -11.48
CA ALA A 85 9.57 4.17 -12.83
C ALA A 85 9.13 2.71 -13.03
N ALA A 86 9.42 1.82 -12.07
CA ALA A 86 9.00 0.43 -12.14
C ALA A 86 7.47 0.27 -12.04
N LEU A 87 6.80 1.08 -11.23
CA LEU A 87 5.35 1.07 -11.07
C LEU A 87 4.61 1.48 -12.36
N TYR A 88 5.22 2.40 -13.12
CA TYR A 88 4.69 2.96 -14.37
C TYR A 88 5.29 2.31 -15.63
N ALA A 89 6.13 1.30 -15.50
CA ALA A 89 6.75 0.59 -16.63
C ALA A 89 5.71 0.00 -17.60
N ASP A 90 4.54 -0.37 -17.09
CA ASP A 90 3.39 -0.75 -17.90
C ASP A 90 2.09 -0.49 -17.12
N THR A 91 1.21 0.32 -17.70
CA THR A 91 -0.06 0.73 -17.09
C THR A 91 -1.28 0.16 -17.81
N SER A 92 -1.07 -0.76 -18.76
CA SER A 92 -2.15 -1.35 -19.54
C SER A 92 -3.07 -2.20 -18.65
N ASP A 93 -4.34 -2.29 -19.05
CA ASP A 93 -5.26 -3.26 -18.46
C ASP A 93 -5.01 -4.64 -19.06
N PHE A 94 -4.53 -5.57 -18.23
CA PHE A 94 -4.16 -6.92 -18.67
C PHE A 94 -5.36 -7.85 -18.61
N THR A 95 -5.82 -8.29 -19.78
CA THR A 95 -6.96 -9.22 -19.90
C THR A 95 -6.53 -10.69 -19.98
N THR A 96 -5.23 -10.95 -20.17
CA THR A 96 -4.66 -12.31 -20.22
C THR A 96 -3.53 -12.48 -19.21
N ALA A 97 -3.35 -13.71 -18.74
CA ALA A 97 -2.27 -14.05 -17.81
C ALA A 97 -0.88 -13.79 -18.44
N ASP A 98 -0.70 -14.10 -19.72
CA ASP A 98 0.58 -13.91 -20.40
C ASP A 98 0.98 -12.44 -20.51
N ALA A 99 0.02 -11.56 -20.84
CA ALA A 99 0.26 -10.12 -20.87
C ALA A 99 0.62 -9.59 -19.47
N TRP A 100 -0.06 -10.09 -18.44
CA TRP A 100 0.19 -9.72 -17.05
C TRP A 100 1.60 -10.14 -16.59
N TYR A 101 2.02 -11.38 -16.88
CA TYR A 101 3.38 -11.85 -16.57
C TYR A 101 4.45 -11.12 -17.40
N ALA A 102 4.16 -10.74 -18.65
CA ALA A 102 5.08 -9.94 -19.44
C ALA A 102 5.29 -8.54 -18.85
N ALA A 103 4.22 -7.91 -18.37
CA ALA A 103 4.30 -6.62 -17.68
C ALA A 103 5.04 -6.72 -16.35
N HIS A 104 4.82 -7.79 -15.57
CA HIS A 104 5.58 -8.07 -14.35
C HIS A 104 7.09 -8.17 -14.62
N ARG A 105 7.50 -8.81 -15.73
CA ARG A 105 8.91 -8.89 -16.14
C ARG A 105 9.48 -7.51 -16.46
N ARG A 106 8.77 -6.69 -17.24
CA ARG A 106 9.17 -5.31 -17.55
C ARG A 106 9.34 -4.46 -16.29
N ALA A 107 8.34 -4.47 -15.41
CA ALA A 107 8.40 -3.78 -14.13
C ALA A 107 9.59 -4.24 -13.26
N SER A 108 9.86 -5.56 -13.25
CA SER A 108 10.99 -6.13 -12.51
C SER A 108 12.35 -5.76 -13.10
N GLU A 109 12.45 -5.59 -14.41
CA GLU A 109 13.66 -5.12 -15.08
C GLU A 109 13.97 -3.67 -14.69
N VAL A 110 12.98 -2.78 -14.80
CA VAL A 110 13.11 -1.39 -14.37
C VAL A 110 13.44 -1.30 -12.88
N ALA A 111 12.76 -2.08 -12.03
CA ALA A 111 13.03 -2.09 -10.60
C ALA A 111 14.49 -2.46 -10.27
N ARG A 112 15.07 -3.45 -10.97
CA ARG A 112 16.50 -3.81 -10.79
C ARG A 112 17.44 -2.69 -11.21
N ALA A 113 17.12 -1.98 -12.29
CA ALA A 113 17.93 -0.86 -12.77
C ALA A 113 17.86 0.37 -11.84
N THR A 114 16.75 0.54 -11.11
CA THR A 114 16.51 1.68 -10.21
C THR A 114 16.59 1.30 -8.73
N SER A 115 17.39 0.29 -8.37
CA SER A 115 17.56 -0.09 -6.96
C SER A 115 18.97 -0.53 -6.62
N ASP A 116 19.34 -0.32 -5.35
CA ASP A 116 20.59 -0.79 -4.76
C ASP A 116 20.35 -1.45 -3.37
N PRO A 117 20.61 -2.75 -3.21
CA PRO A 117 21.03 -3.69 -4.26
C PRO A 117 19.92 -3.94 -5.29
N PRO A 118 20.25 -4.35 -6.53
CA PRO A 118 19.27 -4.62 -7.57
C PRO A 118 18.22 -5.64 -7.13
N ARG A 119 16.94 -5.26 -7.17
CA ARG A 119 15.80 -6.09 -6.76
C ARG A 119 14.65 -6.00 -7.76
N GLY A 120 14.11 -7.17 -8.12
CA GLY A 120 12.89 -7.27 -8.92
C GLY A 120 11.63 -7.05 -8.06
N VAL A 121 10.48 -6.99 -8.73
CA VAL A 121 9.17 -6.83 -8.08
C VAL A 121 8.62 -8.21 -7.72
N SER A 122 8.09 -8.39 -6.51
CA SER A 122 7.38 -9.64 -6.17
C SER A 122 6.03 -9.70 -6.89
N ILE A 123 5.55 -10.91 -7.18
CA ILE A 123 4.27 -11.07 -7.90
C ILE A 123 3.08 -10.52 -7.11
N GLN A 124 3.15 -10.58 -5.78
CA GLN A 124 2.15 -10.01 -4.87
C GLN A 124 2.17 -8.48 -4.90
N ALA A 125 3.35 -7.87 -4.90
CA ALA A 125 3.47 -6.43 -5.02
C ALA A 125 2.98 -5.92 -6.37
N PHE A 126 3.33 -6.62 -7.45
CA PHE A 126 2.84 -6.29 -8.79
C PHE A 126 1.30 -6.33 -8.86
N GLY A 127 0.66 -7.26 -8.14
CA GLY A 127 -0.79 -7.37 -8.06
C GLY A 127 -1.51 -6.14 -7.48
N ILE A 128 -0.83 -5.28 -6.72
CA ILE A 128 -1.40 -4.05 -6.14
C ILE A 128 -0.92 -2.77 -6.85
N PHE A 129 -0.16 -2.88 -7.95
CA PHE A 129 0.38 -1.70 -8.65
C PHE A 129 -0.69 -0.75 -9.14
N SER A 130 -1.81 -1.26 -9.67
CA SER A 130 -2.92 -0.42 -10.13
C SER A 130 -3.48 0.45 -9.00
N LYS A 131 -3.61 -0.11 -7.79
CA LYS A 131 -4.10 0.59 -6.61
C LYS A 131 -3.11 1.64 -6.09
N ILE A 132 -1.82 1.34 -6.13
CA ILE A 132 -0.78 2.30 -5.75
C ILE A 132 -0.74 3.47 -6.75
N ARG A 133 -0.84 3.21 -8.06
CA ARG A 133 -0.89 4.26 -9.09
C ARG A 133 -2.10 5.15 -8.93
N GLU A 134 -3.24 4.58 -8.55
CA GLU A 134 -4.47 5.33 -8.29
C GLU A 134 -4.28 6.36 -7.16
N ILE A 135 -3.62 5.96 -6.07
CA ILE A 135 -3.26 6.87 -4.97
C ILE A 135 -2.19 7.88 -5.41
N ASP A 136 -1.08 7.44 -6.03
CA ASP A 136 0.04 8.31 -6.42
C ASP A 136 -0.44 9.41 -7.37
N ALA A 137 -1.20 9.06 -8.42
CA ALA A 137 -1.76 10.03 -9.36
C ALA A 137 -2.67 11.06 -8.67
N LEU A 138 -3.52 10.60 -7.73
CA LEU A 138 -4.46 11.48 -7.05
C LEU A 138 -3.73 12.45 -6.09
N LEU A 139 -2.76 11.98 -5.31
CA LEU A 139 -1.99 12.82 -4.39
C LEU A 139 -1.02 13.77 -5.10
N ILE A 140 -0.61 13.44 -6.33
CA ILE A 140 0.11 14.36 -7.22
C ILE A 140 -0.84 15.45 -7.71
N ALA A 141 -2.00 15.07 -8.24
CA ALA A 141 -2.98 16.01 -8.81
C ALA A 141 -3.66 16.90 -7.75
N ARG A 142 -3.74 16.44 -6.51
CA ARG A 142 -4.48 17.09 -5.41
C ARG A 142 -3.63 17.19 -4.15
N PRO A 143 -2.72 18.18 -4.07
CA PRO A 143 -1.86 18.38 -2.90
C PRO A 143 -2.62 18.61 -1.59
N ASP A 144 -3.86 19.12 -1.66
CA ASP A 144 -4.76 19.32 -0.52
C ASP A 144 -5.09 18.01 0.21
N LEU A 145 -5.05 16.86 -0.47
CA LEU A 145 -5.33 15.56 0.12
C LEU A 145 -4.18 15.03 1.00
N ARG A 146 -2.97 15.58 0.89
CA ARG A 146 -1.78 15.09 1.61
C ARG A 146 -1.87 15.29 3.13
N GLY A 147 -2.72 16.21 3.60
CA GLY A 147 -3.00 16.39 5.02
C GLY A 147 -4.04 15.43 5.59
N ARG A 148 -4.64 14.59 4.74
CA ARG A 148 -5.81 13.77 5.08
C ARG A 148 -5.61 12.29 4.80
N VAL A 149 -4.84 11.95 3.76
CA VAL A 149 -4.57 10.57 3.35
C VAL A 149 -3.19 10.13 3.86
N PHE A 150 -3.15 9.07 4.65
CA PHE A 150 -1.94 8.57 5.28
C PHE A 150 -1.71 7.09 4.99
N GLU A 151 -0.46 6.74 4.73
CA GLU A 151 0.00 5.35 4.68
C GLU A 151 -0.14 4.74 6.09
N SER A 152 -0.67 3.52 6.13
CA SER A 152 -0.80 2.74 7.35
C SER A 152 -0.12 1.39 7.19
N HIS A 153 0.31 0.82 8.31
CA HIS A 153 0.93 -0.50 8.35
C HIS A 153 0.17 -1.36 9.36
N PRO A 154 -0.66 -2.32 8.92
CA PRO A 154 -1.45 -3.14 9.84
C PRO A 154 -0.57 -3.92 10.80
N GLU A 155 0.66 -4.30 10.42
CA GLU A 155 1.63 -4.95 11.31
C GLU A 155 1.94 -4.11 12.54
N VAL A 156 2.07 -2.78 12.36
CA VAL A 156 2.32 -1.83 13.45
C VAL A 156 1.06 -1.63 14.26
N ALA A 157 -0.09 -1.50 13.60
CA ALA A 157 -1.37 -1.38 14.29
C ALA A 157 -1.61 -2.57 15.24
N PHE A 158 -1.38 -3.81 14.77
CA PHE A 158 -1.46 -5.00 15.62
C PHE A 158 -0.40 -5.02 16.72
N CYS A 159 0.83 -4.58 16.43
CA CYS A 159 1.87 -4.44 17.45
C CYS A 159 1.43 -3.49 18.58
N ARG A 160 0.89 -2.32 18.23
CA ARG A 160 0.35 -1.34 19.19
C ARG A 160 -0.80 -1.92 20.01
N LEU A 161 -1.77 -2.58 19.35
CA LEU A 161 -2.89 -3.22 20.04
C LEU A 161 -2.46 -4.35 20.97
N ASN A 162 -1.31 -4.97 20.69
CA ASN A 162 -0.71 -6.03 21.52
C ASN A 162 0.29 -5.49 22.56
N GLY A 163 0.13 -4.23 23.00
CA GLY A 163 0.97 -3.62 24.03
C GLY A 163 2.42 -3.41 23.59
N ASP A 164 2.63 -2.94 22.35
CA ASP A 164 3.93 -2.73 21.70
C ASP A 164 4.76 -4.02 21.54
N ARG A 165 4.09 -5.17 21.48
CA ARG A 165 4.72 -6.48 21.23
C ARG A 165 4.37 -6.97 19.84
N ALA A 166 5.38 -7.20 19.02
CA ALA A 166 5.19 -7.75 17.68
C ALA A 166 4.45 -9.09 17.73
N MET A 167 3.53 -9.29 16.78
CA MET A 167 2.79 -10.55 16.66
C MET A 167 3.74 -11.72 16.37
N LEU A 168 3.57 -12.84 17.07
CA LEU A 168 4.44 -14.02 16.93
C LEU A 168 4.05 -14.93 15.76
N LEU A 169 2.75 -14.98 15.43
CA LEU A 169 2.23 -15.86 14.38
C LEU A 169 2.21 -15.17 13.01
N PRO A 170 2.47 -15.91 11.92
CA PRO A 170 2.34 -15.39 10.56
C PRO A 170 0.88 -15.08 10.21
N LYS A 171 0.67 -14.14 9.28
CA LYS A 171 -0.67 -13.77 8.76
C LYS A 171 -1.39 -14.96 8.09
N LYS A 172 -0.63 -15.98 7.66
CA LYS A 172 -1.15 -17.28 7.20
C LYS A 172 -0.54 -18.39 8.06
N ILE A 173 -1.37 -19.10 8.80
CA ILE A 173 -1.04 -20.44 9.30
C ILE A 173 -1.27 -21.36 8.10
N LYS A 174 -0.27 -22.15 7.69
CA LYS A 174 -0.50 -23.20 6.69
C LYS A 174 -1.53 -24.16 7.29
N GLY A 175 -2.74 -24.12 6.75
CA GLY A 175 -3.73 -25.19 6.89
C GLY A 175 -3.44 -26.30 5.91
#